data_AF-A0A7R7JI07-F1
#
_entry.id   AF-A0A7R7JI07-F1
#
_cell.length_a   1.000
_cell.length_b   1.000
_cell.length_c   1.000
_cell.angle_alpha   90.00
_cell.angle_beta   90.00
_cell.angle_gamma   90.00
#
_symmetry.space_group_name_H-M   'P 1'
#
loop_
_entity.id
_entity.type
_entity.pdbx_description
1 polymer ?
#
loop_
_entity_poly.entity_id
_entity_poly.type
_entity_poly.pdbx_seq_one_letter_code
_entity_poly.pdbx_strand_id
1 'polypeptide(L)'
;MAGVHPMGDLAPRDVVAAAIDARLKATGDPCVYLDARGIADFESRFPTVTAACRAVGVDPVHQPIPVVPGAHYSCGGVVTDVCGRTELPGLFAAGEVARTGMHGANRLASNSLLEGLVVGGRAGRAAAAHAAAAGPSYAKLVEPTGYSAVERRELQRAMTRDASVVRDAVGLQRLLDTLSAATGRPVENRADAEDAALTLTARAVAAAALARDESRGCHTRADYPHTAPEQAQSSVVRLAHDGIGVHVEALAAVC
;
A
#
# COMPACT_ATOMS: atom_id res chain seq x y z
N MET A 1 -20.42 10.71 -9.13
CA MET A 1 -20.29 11.39 -7.83
C MET A 1 -21.34 12.47 -7.55
N ALA A 2 -22.20 12.84 -8.52
CA ALA A 2 -23.31 13.77 -8.26
C ALA A 2 -24.20 13.28 -7.11
N GLY A 3 -24.52 14.18 -6.17
CA GLY A 3 -25.30 13.84 -4.96
C GLY A 3 -24.52 13.08 -3.88
N VAL A 4 -23.28 12.67 -4.12
CA VAL A 4 -22.43 11.98 -3.13
C VAL A 4 -21.48 12.95 -2.43
N HIS A 5 -20.84 13.86 -3.17
CA HIS A 5 -19.92 14.84 -2.61
C HIS A 5 -20.08 16.21 -3.32
N PRO A 6 -19.99 17.36 -2.61
CA PRO A 6 -20.14 18.68 -3.22
C PRO A 6 -19.16 18.97 -4.37
N MET A 7 -17.94 18.42 -4.28
CA MET A 7 -16.92 18.54 -5.34
C MET A 7 -17.13 17.57 -6.53
N GLY A 8 -18.15 16.72 -6.49
CA GLY A 8 -18.40 15.73 -7.53
C GLY A 8 -17.19 14.83 -7.78
N ASP A 9 -16.80 14.69 -9.04
CA ASP A 9 -15.68 13.83 -9.46
C ASP A 9 -14.30 14.42 -9.05
N LEU A 10 -14.25 15.65 -8.54
CA LEU A 10 -13.04 16.31 -8.03
C LEU A 10 -12.85 16.15 -6.52
N ALA A 11 -13.68 15.35 -5.85
CA ALA A 11 -13.49 15.02 -4.44
C ALA A 11 -12.12 14.32 -4.20
N PRO A 12 -11.61 14.30 -2.95
CA PRO A 12 -10.40 13.54 -2.61
C PRO A 12 -10.46 12.07 -3.06
N ARG A 13 -9.32 11.50 -3.44
CA ARG A 13 -9.25 10.16 -4.06
C ARG A 13 -9.83 9.06 -3.18
N ASP A 14 -9.61 9.13 -1.87
CA ASP A 14 -10.15 8.23 -0.87
C ASP A 14 -11.69 8.27 -0.85
N VAL A 15 -12.29 9.46 -0.96
CA VAL A 15 -13.75 9.64 -1.03
C VAL A 15 -14.33 9.06 -2.32
N VAL A 16 -13.70 9.36 -3.47
CA VAL A 16 -14.16 8.83 -4.77
C VAL A 16 -14.04 7.32 -4.82
N ALA A 17 -12.90 6.76 -4.36
CA ALA A 17 -12.68 5.33 -4.33
C ALA A 17 -13.68 4.60 -3.42
N ALA A 18 -13.99 5.16 -2.25
CA ALA A 18 -14.98 4.58 -1.33
C ALA A 18 -16.39 4.60 -1.92
N ALA A 19 -16.76 5.68 -2.62
CA ALA A 19 -18.05 5.76 -3.30
C ALA A 19 -18.17 4.74 -4.44
N ILE A 20 -17.10 4.53 -5.22
CA ILE A 20 -17.07 3.50 -6.27
C ILE A 20 -17.16 2.10 -5.65
N ASP A 21 -16.38 1.80 -4.61
CA ASP A 21 -16.40 0.51 -3.91
C ASP A 21 -17.80 0.17 -3.36
N ALA A 22 -18.44 1.14 -2.69
CA ALA A 22 -19.81 0.98 -2.19
C ALA A 22 -20.81 0.71 -3.33
N ARG A 23 -20.68 1.41 -4.46
CA ARG A 23 -21.54 1.22 -5.63
C ARG A 23 -21.39 -0.18 -6.23
N LEU A 24 -20.15 -0.62 -6.45
CA LEU A 24 -19.86 -1.94 -7.01
C LEU A 24 -20.36 -3.07 -6.11
N LYS A 25 -20.19 -2.94 -4.79
CA LYS A 25 -20.74 -3.90 -3.80
C LYS A 25 -22.27 -3.93 -3.82
N ALA A 26 -22.91 -2.78 -3.95
CA ALA A 26 -24.38 -2.68 -3.94
C ALA A 26 -25.02 -3.26 -5.22
N THR A 27 -24.36 -3.17 -6.37
CA THR A 27 -24.92 -3.67 -7.64
C THR A 27 -24.42 -5.03 -8.07
N GLY A 28 -23.22 -5.43 -7.64
CA GLY A 28 -22.51 -6.56 -8.20
C GLY A 28 -21.96 -6.29 -9.61
N ASP A 29 -21.94 -5.03 -10.07
CA ASP A 29 -21.34 -4.68 -11.36
C ASP A 29 -19.82 -4.92 -11.35
N PRO A 30 -19.22 -5.32 -12.49
CA PRO A 30 -17.78 -5.59 -12.55
C PRO A 30 -16.92 -4.31 -12.54
N CYS A 31 -17.49 -3.16 -12.90
CA CYS A 31 -16.80 -1.88 -12.98
C CYS A 31 -17.79 -0.70 -12.97
N VAL A 32 -17.25 0.50 -12.76
CA VAL A 32 -17.94 1.76 -13.10
C VAL A 32 -17.31 2.36 -14.35
N TYR A 33 -17.89 3.44 -14.87
CA TYR A 33 -17.40 4.07 -16.08
C TYR A 33 -16.88 5.48 -15.81
N LEU A 34 -15.72 5.79 -16.38
CA LEU A 34 -15.19 7.15 -16.52
C LEU A 34 -15.58 7.68 -17.90
N ASP A 35 -16.42 8.71 -17.96
CA ASP A 35 -16.87 9.30 -19.21
C ASP A 35 -16.01 10.51 -19.60
N ALA A 36 -15.08 10.31 -20.53
CA ALA A 36 -14.16 11.33 -21.02
C ALA A 36 -14.63 11.99 -22.33
N ARG A 37 -15.78 11.60 -22.89
CA ARG A 37 -16.24 12.01 -24.23
C ARG A 37 -16.50 13.51 -24.36
N GLY A 38 -16.72 14.20 -23.24
CA GLY A 38 -16.89 15.66 -23.20
C GLY A 38 -15.58 16.46 -23.24
N ILE A 39 -14.41 15.81 -23.32
CA ILE A 39 -13.11 16.47 -23.31
C ILE A 39 -12.63 16.67 -24.76
N ALA A 40 -12.53 17.92 -25.19
CA ALA A 40 -11.93 18.27 -26.49
C ALA A 40 -10.46 17.85 -26.57
N ASP A 41 -10.04 17.41 -27.76
CA ASP A 41 -8.67 16.98 -28.08
C ASP A 41 -8.11 15.93 -27.11
N PHE A 42 -8.98 15.03 -26.62
CA PHE A 42 -8.61 14.04 -25.58
C PHE A 42 -7.36 13.25 -25.96
N GLU A 43 -7.24 12.83 -27.23
CA GLU A 43 -6.12 12.04 -27.72
C GLU A 43 -4.78 12.78 -27.63
N SER A 44 -4.81 14.08 -27.93
CA SER A 44 -3.63 14.96 -27.88
C SER A 44 -3.22 15.26 -26.43
N ARG A 45 -4.20 15.46 -25.55
CA ARG A 45 -3.98 15.77 -24.13
C ARG A 45 -3.59 14.55 -23.30
N PHE A 46 -4.08 13.37 -23.66
CA PHE A 46 -3.89 12.11 -22.94
C PHE A 46 -3.47 10.97 -23.88
N PRO A 47 -2.32 11.11 -24.58
CA PRO A 47 -1.89 10.14 -25.60
C PRO A 47 -1.64 8.76 -25.00
N THR A 48 -1.05 8.70 -23.80
CA THR A 48 -0.79 7.44 -23.09
C THR A 48 -2.09 6.72 -22.70
N VAL A 49 -3.09 7.46 -22.21
CA VAL A 49 -4.41 6.88 -21.84
C VAL A 49 -5.14 6.38 -23.08
N THR A 50 -5.11 7.18 -24.16
CA THR A 50 -5.73 6.82 -25.44
C THR A 50 -5.13 5.55 -26.02
N ALA A 51 -3.80 5.45 -26.05
CA ALA A 51 -3.12 4.25 -26.51
C ALA A 51 -3.45 3.02 -25.66
N ALA A 52 -3.47 3.16 -24.33
CA ALA A 52 -3.81 2.07 -23.41
C ALA A 52 -5.26 1.58 -23.59
N CYS A 53 -6.22 2.49 -23.75
CA CYS A 53 -7.62 2.14 -23.98
C CYS A 53 -7.79 1.41 -25.31
N ARG A 54 -7.20 1.93 -26.40
CA ARG A 54 -7.30 1.33 -27.73
C ARG A 54 -6.64 -0.04 -27.82
N ALA A 55 -5.55 -0.26 -27.09
CA ALA A 55 -4.89 -1.55 -27.00
C ALA A 55 -5.81 -2.66 -26.43
N VAL A 56 -6.83 -2.29 -25.65
CA VAL A 56 -7.84 -3.22 -25.12
C VAL A 56 -9.22 -3.07 -25.79
N GLY A 57 -9.27 -2.39 -26.94
CA GLY A 57 -10.49 -2.25 -27.75
C GLY A 57 -11.48 -1.20 -27.25
N VAL A 58 -11.07 -0.27 -26.37
CA VAL A 58 -11.90 0.85 -25.89
C VAL A 58 -11.47 2.14 -26.58
N ASP A 59 -12.41 2.86 -27.19
CA ASP A 59 -12.14 4.18 -27.76
C ASP A 59 -12.63 5.30 -26.82
N PRO A 60 -11.74 5.95 -26.04
CA PRO A 60 -12.14 6.86 -24.97
C PRO A 60 -12.80 8.16 -25.48
N VAL A 61 -12.70 8.45 -26.77
CA VAL A 61 -13.36 9.60 -27.42
C VAL A 61 -14.85 9.32 -27.66
N HIS A 62 -15.21 8.06 -27.90
CA HIS A 62 -16.57 7.67 -28.28
C HIS A 62 -17.26 6.78 -27.24
N GLN A 63 -16.50 6.17 -26.33
CA GLN A 63 -16.96 5.18 -25.36
C GLN A 63 -16.52 5.56 -23.94
N PRO A 64 -17.37 5.35 -22.92
CA PRO A 64 -16.95 5.43 -21.52
C PRO A 64 -15.89 4.37 -21.20
N ILE A 65 -14.91 4.72 -20.37
CA ILE A 65 -13.79 3.85 -20.00
C ILE A 65 -14.18 3.03 -18.76
N PRO A 66 -14.15 1.69 -18.80
CA PRO A 66 -14.40 0.87 -17.61
C PRO A 66 -13.26 1.02 -16.60
N VAL A 67 -13.58 1.31 -15.34
CA VAL A 67 -12.62 1.53 -14.26
C VAL A 67 -13.05 0.88 -12.95
N VAL A 68 -12.06 0.51 -12.14
CA VAL A 68 -12.22 0.07 -10.75
C VAL A 68 -11.14 0.73 -9.88
N PRO A 69 -11.35 0.92 -8.57
CA PRO A 69 -10.29 1.36 -7.67
C PRO A 69 -9.16 0.32 -7.64
N GLY A 70 -7.92 0.79 -7.72
CA GLY A 70 -6.73 -0.06 -7.66
C GLY A 70 -5.76 0.41 -6.58
N ALA A 71 -5.04 -0.52 -5.96
CA ALA A 71 -3.92 -0.20 -5.08
C ALA A 71 -2.84 0.56 -5.89
N HIS A 72 -2.39 1.70 -5.37
CA HIS A 72 -1.56 2.63 -6.16
C HIS A 72 -0.27 3.08 -5.46
N TYR A 73 -0.31 3.27 -4.13
CA TYR A 73 0.83 3.79 -3.39
C TYR A 73 0.86 3.28 -1.95
N SER A 74 2.04 2.94 -1.44
CA SER A 74 2.26 2.60 -0.04
C SER A 74 2.64 3.82 0.78
N CYS A 75 1.75 4.30 1.66
CA CYS A 75 2.07 5.40 2.59
C CYS A 75 2.86 4.94 3.82
N GLY A 76 2.76 3.64 4.15
CA GLY A 76 3.58 3.00 5.17
C GLY A 76 4.93 2.55 4.60
N GLY A 77 5.65 1.73 5.35
CA GLY A 77 6.96 1.24 4.95
C GLY A 77 7.92 1.11 6.13
N VAL A 78 9.19 0.91 5.83
CA VAL A 78 10.27 0.83 6.83
C VAL A 78 10.41 2.17 7.52
N VAL A 79 10.30 2.20 8.85
CA VAL A 79 10.42 3.43 9.64
C VAL A 79 11.82 4.00 9.46
N THR A 80 11.88 5.29 9.12
CA THR A 80 13.15 6.01 8.95
C THR A 80 13.13 7.39 9.57
N ASP A 81 14.31 7.92 9.87
CA ASP A 81 14.51 9.35 10.09
C ASP A 81 14.41 10.14 8.76
N VAL A 82 14.48 11.47 8.83
CA VAL A 82 14.43 12.36 7.65
C VAL A 82 15.67 12.28 6.74
N CYS A 83 16.65 11.44 7.11
CA CYS A 83 17.83 11.10 6.34
C CYS A 83 17.80 9.65 5.82
N GLY A 84 16.70 8.92 6.01
CA GLY A 84 16.53 7.54 5.55
C GLY A 84 17.23 6.50 6.42
N ARG A 85 17.67 6.83 7.64
CA ARG A 85 18.24 5.85 8.58
C ARG A 85 17.13 5.05 9.23
N THR A 86 17.29 3.73 9.28
CA THR A 86 16.40 2.85 10.04
C THR A 86 16.90 2.69 11.48
N GLU A 87 16.15 2.00 12.33
CA GLU A 87 16.61 1.62 13.68
C GLU A 87 17.76 0.60 13.66
N LEU A 88 17.98 -0.09 12.52
CA LEU A 88 19.09 -1.00 12.32
C LEU A 88 20.30 -0.24 11.74
N PRO A 89 21.40 -0.10 12.49
CA PRO A 89 22.58 0.61 12.00
C PRO A 89 23.10 0.00 10.69
N GLY A 90 23.38 0.86 9.71
CA GLY A 90 23.85 0.45 8.39
C GLY A 90 22.75 0.08 7.39
N LEU A 91 21.50 -0.06 7.84
CA LEU A 91 20.34 -0.20 6.96
C LEU A 91 19.65 1.15 6.76
N PHE A 92 19.45 1.49 5.49
CA PHE A 92 18.80 2.72 5.05
C PHE A 92 17.62 2.40 4.13
N ALA A 93 16.59 3.24 4.16
CA ALA A 93 15.44 3.15 3.28
C ALA A 93 15.01 4.55 2.81
N ALA A 94 14.59 4.68 1.55
CA ALA A 94 14.15 5.95 0.97
C ALA A 94 13.15 5.72 -0.16
N GLY A 95 12.29 6.71 -0.42
CA GLY A 95 11.19 6.60 -1.37
C GLY A 95 10.04 5.75 -0.82
N GLU A 96 9.26 5.13 -1.72
CA GLU A 96 8.00 4.44 -1.36
C GLU A 96 8.17 3.26 -0.38
N VAL A 97 9.36 2.66 -0.29
CA VAL A 97 9.63 1.59 0.69
C VAL A 97 9.74 2.12 2.12
N ALA A 98 9.97 3.43 2.30
CA ALA A 98 10.20 4.05 3.59
C ALA A 98 8.96 4.76 4.12
N ARG A 99 8.77 4.70 5.44
CA ARG A 99 7.87 5.58 6.18
C ARG A 99 8.70 6.65 6.86
N THR A 100 8.79 7.81 6.21
CA THR A 100 9.48 9.02 6.73
C THR A 100 8.57 9.89 7.62
N GLY A 101 7.25 9.65 7.57
CA GLY A 101 6.23 10.47 8.19
C GLY A 101 5.60 11.52 7.25
N MET A 102 6.20 11.79 6.08
CA MET A 102 5.74 12.84 5.16
C MET A 102 4.30 12.64 4.64
N HIS A 103 3.88 11.40 4.40
CA HIS A 103 2.57 11.10 3.80
C HIS A 103 1.44 10.87 4.81
N GLY A 104 1.77 10.71 6.10
CA GLY A 104 0.80 10.37 7.13
C GLY A 104 -0.14 9.23 6.71
N ALA A 105 -1.45 9.46 6.81
CA ALA A 105 -2.49 8.50 6.42
C ALA A 105 -3.00 8.66 4.98
N ASN A 106 -2.57 9.67 4.22
CA ASN A 106 -2.98 9.89 2.83
C ASN A 106 -1.94 10.74 2.09
N ARG A 107 -1.28 10.16 1.08
CA ARG A 107 -0.27 10.85 0.27
C ARG A 107 -0.91 11.88 -0.66
N LEU A 108 -0.43 13.12 -0.58
CA LEU A 108 -0.78 14.16 -1.56
C LEU A 108 -0.19 13.85 -2.94
N ALA A 109 -0.93 14.17 -4.00
CA ALA A 109 -0.50 13.96 -5.37
C ALA A 109 0.85 14.65 -5.64
N SER A 110 1.68 14.03 -6.48
CA SER A 110 3.01 14.51 -6.91
C SER A 110 4.12 14.56 -5.84
N ASN A 111 3.84 14.25 -4.56
CA ASN A 111 4.86 14.30 -3.52
C ASN A 111 5.79 13.07 -3.45
N SER A 112 5.39 11.92 -4.01
CA SER A 112 6.17 10.67 -3.85
C SER A 112 7.52 10.69 -4.57
N LEU A 113 7.56 11.21 -5.81
CA LEU A 113 8.82 11.33 -6.56
C LEU A 113 9.77 12.34 -5.90
N LEU A 114 9.22 13.42 -5.34
CA LEU A 114 10.00 14.42 -4.62
C LEU A 114 10.61 13.84 -3.34
N GLU A 115 9.84 13.05 -2.58
CA GLU A 115 10.37 12.34 -1.41
C GLU A 115 11.53 11.41 -1.81
N GLY A 116 11.33 10.61 -2.87
CA GLY A 116 12.38 9.73 -3.39
C GLY A 116 13.67 10.49 -3.74
N LEU A 117 13.56 11.64 -4.40
CA LEU A 117 14.72 12.47 -4.75
C LEU A 117 15.41 13.04 -3.50
N VAL A 118 14.64 13.65 -2.59
CA VAL A 118 15.19 14.37 -1.43
C VAL A 118 15.76 13.39 -0.41
N VAL A 119 14.97 12.41 0.01
CA VAL A 119 15.37 11.44 1.04
C VAL A 119 16.38 10.46 0.46
N GLY A 120 16.24 10.05 -0.81
CA GLY A 120 17.23 9.21 -1.49
C GLY A 120 18.61 9.87 -1.55
N GLY A 121 18.67 11.16 -1.87
CA GLY A 121 19.93 11.91 -1.85
C GLY A 121 20.56 12.01 -0.45
N ARG A 122 19.75 12.12 0.60
CA ARG A 122 20.23 12.14 2.00
C ARG A 122 20.70 10.75 2.45
N ALA A 123 19.90 9.73 2.19
CA ALA A 123 20.17 8.34 2.53
C ALA A 123 21.45 7.86 1.83
N GLY A 124 21.63 8.17 0.55
CA GLY A 124 22.85 7.82 -0.19
C GLY A 124 24.11 8.42 0.43
N ARG A 125 24.09 9.71 0.82
CA ARG A 125 25.22 10.34 1.52
C ARG A 125 25.48 9.71 2.88
N ALA A 126 24.43 9.43 3.65
CA ALA A 126 24.55 8.83 4.98
C ALA A 126 25.05 7.38 4.91
N ALA A 127 24.58 6.60 3.94
CA ALA A 127 25.04 5.24 3.67
C ALA A 127 26.50 5.20 3.24
N ALA A 128 26.92 6.12 2.35
CA ALA A 128 28.33 6.24 1.93
C ALA A 128 29.25 6.58 3.11
N ALA A 129 28.85 7.53 3.96
CA ALA A 129 29.61 7.87 5.17
C ALA A 129 29.68 6.71 6.15
N HIS A 130 28.57 5.98 6.35
CA HIS A 130 28.54 4.79 7.21
C HIS A 130 29.46 3.69 6.68
N ALA A 131 29.40 3.40 5.38
CA ALA A 131 30.25 2.39 4.75
C ALA A 131 31.75 2.73 4.86
N ALA A 132 32.12 4.01 4.68
CA ALA A 132 33.49 4.45 4.86
C ALA A 132 34.00 4.28 6.30
N ALA A 133 33.14 4.48 7.30
CA ALA A 133 33.48 4.31 8.71
C ALA A 133 33.50 2.84 9.16
N ALA A 134 32.56 2.02 8.68
CA ALA A 134 32.43 0.62 9.05
C ALA A 134 33.54 -0.25 8.42
N GLY A 135 34.06 0.16 7.26
CA GLY A 135 35.02 -0.63 6.50
C GLY A 135 34.37 -1.80 5.77
N PRO A 136 35.18 -2.69 5.17
CA PRO A 136 34.67 -3.82 4.39
C PRO A 136 33.94 -4.84 5.28
N SER A 137 32.78 -5.28 4.81
CA SER A 137 32.01 -6.38 5.42
C SER A 137 31.93 -7.56 4.46
N TYR A 138 31.87 -8.78 5.01
CA TYR A 138 31.72 -10.01 4.24
C TYR A 138 30.32 -10.56 4.47
N ALA A 139 29.58 -10.78 3.38
CA ALA A 139 28.31 -11.48 3.44
C ALA A 139 28.55 -12.94 3.81
N LYS A 140 27.76 -13.45 4.77
CA LYS A 140 27.66 -14.88 5.01
C LYS A 140 26.42 -15.38 4.29
N LEU A 141 26.59 -16.46 3.53
CA LEU A 141 25.43 -17.21 3.03
C LEU A 141 24.65 -17.70 4.25
N VAL A 142 23.36 -17.42 4.25
CA VAL A 142 22.42 -17.94 5.23
C VAL A 142 21.73 -19.12 4.58
N GLU A 143 21.53 -20.20 5.34
CA GLU A 143 20.74 -21.34 4.86
C GLU A 143 19.34 -20.86 4.46
N PRO A 144 18.78 -21.33 3.33
CA PRO A 144 17.41 -21.02 2.96
C PRO A 144 16.46 -21.45 4.07
N THR A 145 15.90 -20.49 4.80
CA THR A 145 14.84 -20.77 5.76
C THR A 145 13.57 -21.05 4.98
N GLY A 146 12.88 -22.16 5.30
CA GLY A 146 11.51 -22.37 4.82
C GLY A 146 10.64 -21.19 5.23
N TYR A 147 9.79 -20.71 4.32
CA TYR A 147 8.91 -19.57 4.54
C TYR A 147 7.46 -19.98 4.34
N SER A 148 6.55 -19.31 5.03
CA SER A 148 5.11 -19.47 4.77
C SER A 148 4.66 -18.50 3.69
N ALA A 149 4.05 -19.03 2.63
CA ALA A 149 3.43 -18.20 1.60
C ALA A 149 2.05 -18.71 1.18
N VAL A 150 1.14 -17.76 0.97
CA VAL A 150 -0.12 -17.99 0.29
C VAL A 150 0.14 -17.99 -1.23
N GLU A 151 -0.62 -18.78 -2.00
CA GLU A 151 -0.54 -18.72 -3.45
C GLU A 151 -0.87 -17.30 -3.95
N ARG A 152 -0.10 -16.80 -4.91
CA ARG A 152 -0.15 -15.38 -5.33
C ARG A 152 -1.54 -14.91 -5.73
N ARG A 153 -2.29 -15.68 -6.52
CA ARG A 153 -3.65 -15.28 -6.95
C ARG A 153 -4.63 -15.33 -5.80
N GLU A 154 -4.54 -16.33 -4.93
CA GLU A 154 -5.33 -16.39 -3.69
C GLU A 154 -5.05 -15.17 -2.80
N LEU A 155 -3.78 -14.83 -2.58
CA LEU A 155 -3.37 -13.66 -1.79
C LEU A 155 -3.94 -12.37 -2.38
N GLN A 156 -3.82 -12.18 -3.70
CA GLN A 156 -4.37 -11.01 -4.40
C GLN A 156 -5.89 -10.92 -4.25
N ARG A 157 -6.61 -12.05 -4.37
CA ARG A 157 -8.06 -12.10 -4.17
C ARG A 157 -8.44 -11.78 -2.73
N ALA A 158 -7.75 -12.36 -1.75
CA ALA A 158 -8.00 -12.12 -0.33
C ALA A 158 -7.76 -10.65 0.03
N MET A 159 -6.63 -10.07 -0.38
CA MET A 159 -6.33 -8.65 -0.17
C MET A 159 -7.37 -7.73 -0.82
N THR A 160 -7.79 -8.04 -2.06
CA THR A 160 -8.81 -7.25 -2.78
C THR A 160 -10.18 -7.33 -2.11
N ARG A 161 -10.54 -8.49 -1.57
CA ARG A 161 -11.83 -8.70 -0.91
C ARG A 161 -11.88 -8.07 0.48
N ASP A 162 -10.79 -8.20 1.25
CA ASP A 162 -10.82 -8.02 2.71
C ASP A 162 -10.00 -6.82 3.21
N ALA A 163 -9.04 -6.31 2.41
CA ALA A 163 -8.15 -5.20 2.79
C ALA A 163 -8.15 -4.04 1.77
N SER A 164 -9.19 -3.94 0.95
CA SER A 164 -9.37 -2.87 -0.05
C SER A 164 -9.75 -1.52 0.59
N VAL A 165 -10.47 -0.68 -0.15
CA VAL A 165 -10.79 0.71 0.21
C VAL A 165 -11.55 0.81 1.53
N VAL A 166 -12.61 0.02 1.68
CA VAL A 166 -13.43 -0.04 2.90
C VAL A 166 -13.28 -1.42 3.53
N ARG A 167 -12.96 -1.43 4.83
CA ARG A 167 -12.64 -2.62 5.62
C ARG A 167 -13.59 -2.74 6.80
N ASP A 168 -13.68 -3.94 7.37
CA ASP A 168 -14.31 -4.18 8.66
C ASP A 168 -13.54 -5.29 9.41
N ALA A 169 -13.79 -5.44 10.71
CA ALA A 169 -13.12 -6.46 11.52
C ALA A 169 -13.31 -7.89 10.97
N VAL A 170 -14.48 -8.21 10.42
CA VAL A 170 -14.80 -9.57 9.93
C VAL A 170 -13.96 -9.92 8.71
N GLY A 171 -13.85 -9.02 7.74
CA GLY A 171 -13.02 -9.18 6.55
C GLY A 171 -11.54 -9.26 6.91
N LEU A 172 -11.06 -8.35 7.76
CA LEU A 172 -9.68 -8.35 8.20
C LEU A 172 -9.29 -9.62 8.96
N GLN A 173 -10.17 -10.15 9.82
CA GLN A 173 -9.93 -11.41 10.50
C GLN A 173 -9.90 -12.58 9.52
N ARG A 174 -10.83 -12.66 8.56
CA ARG A 174 -10.82 -13.69 7.50
C ARG A 174 -9.53 -13.66 6.67
N LEU A 175 -9.01 -12.47 6.39
CA LEU A 175 -7.72 -12.31 5.71
C LEU A 175 -6.57 -12.83 6.57
N LEU A 176 -6.53 -12.47 7.86
CA LEU A 176 -5.52 -12.98 8.79
C LEU A 176 -5.58 -14.51 8.95
N ASP A 177 -6.77 -15.10 8.94
CA ASP A 177 -6.95 -16.56 8.97
C ASP A 177 -6.39 -17.20 7.70
N THR A 178 -6.68 -16.63 6.53
CA THR A 178 -6.13 -17.06 5.22
C THR A 178 -4.60 -17.00 5.23
N LEU A 179 -4.03 -15.89 5.72
CA LEU A 179 -2.59 -15.73 5.84
C LEU A 179 -2.01 -16.75 6.81
N SER A 180 -2.66 -17.00 7.96
CA SER A 180 -2.19 -17.94 8.98
C SER A 180 -2.22 -19.40 8.51
N ALA A 181 -3.06 -19.73 7.54
CA ALA A 181 -3.09 -21.04 6.90
C ALA A 181 -1.93 -21.28 5.89
N ALA A 182 -1.10 -20.26 5.61
CA ALA A 182 0.04 -20.39 4.71
C ALA A 182 1.04 -21.46 5.19
N THR A 183 1.35 -22.41 4.31
CA THR A 183 2.25 -23.52 4.59
C THR A 183 3.71 -23.19 4.25
N GLY A 184 4.63 -23.85 4.95
CA GLY A 184 6.07 -23.71 4.72
C GLY A 184 6.47 -24.25 3.35
N ARG A 185 7.25 -23.47 2.59
CA ARG A 185 7.77 -23.79 1.25
C ARG A 185 9.26 -23.45 1.15
N PRO A 186 10.06 -24.18 0.34
CA PRO A 186 11.45 -23.84 0.09
C PRO A 186 11.58 -22.65 -0.88
N VAL A 187 12.61 -21.81 -0.72
CA VAL A 187 12.91 -20.72 -1.68
C VAL A 187 13.84 -21.27 -2.74
N GLU A 188 13.32 -21.59 -3.92
CA GLU A 188 14.15 -22.14 -5.01
C GLU A 188 14.43 -21.09 -6.08
N ASN A 189 13.51 -20.13 -6.24
CA ASN A 189 13.62 -19.10 -7.26
C ASN A 189 13.13 -17.73 -6.77
N ARG A 190 13.17 -16.75 -7.66
CA ARG A 190 12.74 -15.38 -7.37
C ARG A 190 11.26 -15.27 -7.00
N ALA A 191 10.37 -16.01 -7.69
CA ALA A 191 8.93 -15.92 -7.45
C ALA A 191 8.57 -16.44 -6.05
N ASP A 192 9.26 -17.46 -5.58
CA ASP A 192 9.16 -18.00 -4.22
C ASP A 192 9.48 -16.93 -3.17
N ALA A 193 10.61 -16.24 -3.32
CA ALA A 193 11.01 -15.15 -2.43
C ALA A 193 10.02 -13.97 -2.46
N GLU A 194 9.49 -13.64 -3.65
CA GLU A 194 8.46 -12.60 -3.79
C GLU A 194 7.15 -13.00 -3.09
N ASP A 195 6.70 -14.25 -3.22
CA ASP A 195 5.47 -14.73 -2.56
C ASP A 195 5.59 -14.72 -1.03
N ALA A 196 6.78 -15.06 -0.52
CA ALA A 196 7.11 -14.94 0.91
C ALA A 196 6.97 -13.48 1.38
N ALA A 197 7.64 -12.56 0.67
CA ALA A 197 7.65 -11.15 1.01
C ALA A 197 6.25 -10.52 0.90
N LEU A 198 5.48 -10.88 -0.12
CA LEU A 198 4.10 -10.43 -0.29
C LEU A 198 3.19 -10.95 0.83
N THR A 199 3.32 -12.22 1.21
CA THR A 199 2.54 -12.81 2.31
C THR A 199 2.86 -12.12 3.64
N LEU A 200 4.13 -11.89 3.93
CA LEU A 200 4.54 -11.17 5.13
C LEU A 200 4.04 -9.72 5.14
N THR A 201 4.15 -9.03 4.00
CA THR A 201 3.66 -7.65 3.84
C THR A 201 2.15 -7.60 4.04
N ALA A 202 1.40 -8.57 3.49
CA ALA A 202 -0.04 -8.69 3.68
C ALA A 202 -0.41 -8.89 5.16
N ARG A 203 0.33 -9.72 5.91
CA ARG A 203 0.17 -9.86 7.36
C ARG A 203 0.35 -8.53 8.07
N ALA A 204 1.40 -7.79 7.74
CA ALA A 204 1.66 -6.49 8.36
C ALA A 204 0.55 -5.48 8.08
N VAL A 205 0.07 -5.42 6.84
CA VAL A 205 -1.05 -4.54 6.45
C VAL A 205 -2.34 -4.94 7.15
N ALA A 206 -2.69 -6.23 7.14
CA ALA A 206 -3.94 -6.73 7.73
C ALA A 206 -3.95 -6.53 9.25
N ALA A 207 -2.85 -6.86 9.94
CA ALA A 207 -2.74 -6.66 11.38
C ALA A 207 -2.79 -5.17 11.75
N ALA A 208 -2.07 -4.31 11.04
CA ALA A 208 -2.11 -2.87 11.28
C ALA A 208 -3.48 -2.25 11.00
N ALA A 209 -4.20 -2.79 10.02
CA ALA A 209 -5.56 -2.36 9.73
C ALA A 209 -6.56 -2.83 10.79
N LEU A 210 -6.43 -4.06 11.29
CA LEU A 210 -7.33 -4.60 12.32
C LEU A 210 -7.13 -3.90 13.67
N ALA A 211 -5.87 -3.59 14.01
CA ALA A 211 -5.53 -2.91 15.27
C ALA A 211 -5.93 -1.42 15.31
N ARG A 212 -6.34 -0.83 14.17
CA ARG A 212 -6.73 0.58 14.08
C ARG A 212 -8.26 0.68 13.99
N ASP A 213 -8.87 1.04 15.11
CA ASP A 213 -10.32 1.17 15.28
C ASP A 213 -10.78 2.61 15.05
N GLU A 214 -10.39 3.16 13.90
CA GLU A 214 -10.81 4.47 13.41
C GLU A 214 -10.82 4.50 11.88
N SER A 215 -11.35 5.58 11.31
CA SER A 215 -11.17 5.89 9.89
C SER A 215 -10.37 7.18 9.74
N ARG A 216 -9.25 7.11 9.01
CA ARG A 216 -8.33 8.24 8.79
C ARG A 216 -7.60 8.10 7.46
N GLY A 217 -7.72 9.11 6.60
CA GLY A 217 -7.08 9.12 5.29
C GLY A 217 -7.47 7.90 4.45
N CYS A 218 -6.50 7.18 3.90
CA CYS A 218 -6.73 5.97 3.10
C CYS A 218 -7.10 4.72 3.91
N HIS A 219 -7.19 4.81 5.24
CA HIS A 219 -7.68 3.75 6.09
C HIS A 219 -9.15 4.01 6.45
N THR A 220 -10.08 3.26 5.86
CA THR A 220 -11.52 3.36 6.16
C THR A 220 -12.04 2.06 6.75
N ARG A 221 -12.61 2.14 7.96
CA ARG A 221 -13.26 1.07 8.71
C ARG A 221 -14.76 1.34 8.77
N ALA A 222 -15.58 0.49 8.16
CA ALA A 222 -17.03 0.64 8.16
C ALA A 222 -17.64 0.52 9.58
N ASP A 223 -17.01 -0.29 10.42
CA ASP A 223 -17.32 -0.48 11.84
C ASP A 223 -16.79 0.65 12.74
N TYR A 224 -15.86 1.48 12.24
CA TYR A 224 -15.30 2.65 12.93
C TYR A 224 -15.19 3.86 11.99
N PRO A 225 -16.31 4.52 11.65
CA PRO A 225 -16.35 5.51 10.57
C PRO A 225 -15.71 6.86 10.92
N HIS A 226 -15.39 7.11 12.18
CA HIS A 226 -14.85 8.38 12.65
C HIS A 226 -13.36 8.28 13.00
N THR A 227 -12.67 9.42 12.98
CA THR A 227 -11.33 9.54 13.51
C THR A 227 -11.33 9.44 15.03
N ALA A 228 -10.34 8.79 15.60
CA ALA A 228 -10.11 8.66 17.03
C ALA A 228 -8.84 9.44 17.43
N PRO A 229 -8.92 10.53 18.23
CA PRO A 229 -7.76 11.34 18.59
C PRO A 229 -6.61 10.56 19.25
N GLU A 230 -6.92 9.54 20.05
CA GLU A 230 -5.96 8.66 20.73
C GLU A 230 -5.19 7.74 19.77
N GLN A 231 -5.73 7.52 18.56
CA GLN A 231 -5.07 6.75 17.50
C GLN A 231 -4.42 7.63 16.42
N ALA A 232 -4.41 8.96 16.62
CA ALA A 232 -3.77 9.94 15.72
C ALA A 232 -2.22 9.90 15.78
N GLN A 233 -1.66 8.70 15.70
CA GLN A 233 -0.24 8.38 15.76
C GLN A 233 0.07 7.25 14.78
N SER A 234 1.35 7.12 14.43
CA SER A 234 1.79 6.01 13.59
C SER A 234 1.81 4.70 14.38
N SER A 235 1.61 3.58 13.69
CA SER A 235 1.83 2.25 14.25
C SER A 235 3.14 1.68 13.74
N VAL A 236 3.78 0.83 14.53
CA VAL A 236 4.88 -0.02 14.11
C VAL A 236 4.38 -1.45 14.06
N VAL A 237 4.81 -2.18 13.04
CA VAL A 237 4.60 -3.61 12.93
C VAL A 237 5.94 -4.30 13.06
N ARG A 238 6.05 -5.25 13.99
CA ARG A 238 7.26 -6.04 14.21
C ARG A 238 6.99 -7.51 13.94
N LEU A 239 7.96 -8.20 13.34
CA LEU A 239 7.94 -9.64 13.23
C LEU A 239 8.04 -10.25 14.64
N ALA A 240 7.18 -11.20 14.95
CA ALA A 240 7.23 -11.96 16.18
C ALA A 240 8.46 -12.87 16.21
N HIS A 241 8.86 -13.32 17.40
CA HIS A 241 10.02 -14.20 17.56
C HIS A 241 9.89 -15.56 16.86
N ASP A 242 8.65 -15.97 16.54
CA ASP A 242 8.38 -17.19 15.76
C ASP A 242 8.71 -17.05 14.27
N GLY A 243 9.06 -15.83 13.80
CA GLY A 243 9.39 -15.55 12.41
C GLY A 243 8.20 -15.57 11.44
N ILE A 244 6.97 -15.71 11.93
CA ILE A 244 5.75 -15.87 11.13
C ILE A 244 4.69 -14.84 11.53
N GLY A 245 4.46 -14.67 12.83
CA GLY A 245 3.51 -13.73 13.39
C GLY A 245 3.98 -12.28 13.31
N VAL A 246 3.06 -11.34 13.42
CA VAL A 246 3.39 -9.91 13.54
C VAL A 246 2.69 -9.29 14.74
N HIS A 247 3.34 -8.33 15.38
CA HIS A 247 2.80 -7.54 16.48
C HIS A 247 2.67 -6.09 16.05
N VAL A 248 1.55 -5.46 16.43
CA VAL A 248 1.30 -4.04 16.17
C VAL A 248 1.42 -3.29 17.49
N GLU A 249 2.22 -2.24 17.49
CA GLU A 249 2.39 -1.33 18.62
C GLU A 249 2.30 0.12 18.16
N ALA A 250 2.01 1.03 19.08
CA ALA A 250 2.10 2.45 18.79
C ALA A 250 3.57 2.84 18.58
N LEU A 251 3.87 3.62 17.53
CA LEU A 251 5.20 4.21 17.40
C LEU A 251 5.38 5.23 18.54
N ALA A 252 6.26 4.91 19.50
CA ALA A 252 6.65 5.89 20.49
C ALA A 252 7.18 7.15 19.78
N ALA A 253 6.73 8.33 20.19
CA ALA A 253 7.26 9.58 19.67
C ALA A 253 8.76 9.63 20.00
N VAL A 254 9.60 9.47 18.98
CA VAL A 254 11.02 9.77 19.10
C VAL A 254 11.12 11.28 19.05
N CYS A 255 11.22 11.91 20.22
CA CYS A 255 11.57 13.32 20.36
C CYS A 255 13.01 13.59 19.89
#